data_AF-A0A829AE31-F1
#
_entry.id   AF-A0A829AE31-F1
#
_cell.length_a   1.000
_cell.length_b   1.000
_cell.length_c   1.000
_cell.angle_alpha   90.00
_cell.angle_beta   90.00
_cell.angle_gamma   90.00
#
_symmetry.space_group_name_H-M   'P 1'
#
loop_
_entity.id
_entity.type
_entity.pdbx_description
1 polymer ?
#
loop_
_entity_poly.entity_id
_entity_poly.type
_entity_poly.pdbx_seq_one_letter_code
_entity_poly.pdbx_strand_id
1 'polypeptide(L)'
;MTNPEFSDVISLEGVADTKNPCLPILAVPTTSGTAAEVTINYVITDEANHRKFVCVDPHDIPIVAFIDSDMMMGMPKKLAASTGMDAMTHAIEGLITKGAWEMTDMLHLKAIEIIGHSLEASVEGDQNGREKMALGQYIAGMGFSNVGLGLVHGMAHPLSAWYNIPHGVACAALLPTIMKYNKEYTGEKYREIALVLGIKGAAEMSLEDVRDAACGEIDRLSKAVGIPATISELGVKEADIPAIAEDALRDVCTPGNPRETTVEEIIALYQSLM
;
A
#
# COMPACT_ATOMS: atom_id res chain seq x y z
N MET A 1 15.67 29.83 1.66
CA MET A 1 15.62 28.37 1.81
C MET A 1 14.22 28.01 2.24
N THR A 2 13.31 27.86 1.29
CA THR A 2 11.89 27.46 1.44
C THR A 2 11.32 27.78 0.07
N ASN A 3 11.05 26.79 -0.78
CA ASN A 3 10.48 26.99 -2.12
C ASN A 3 9.11 27.69 -2.00
N PRO A 4 9.02 29.04 -1.93
CA PRO A 4 7.79 29.70 -1.48
C PRO A 4 6.78 29.85 -2.62
N GLU A 5 7.20 29.54 -3.86
CA GLU A 5 6.34 29.46 -5.04
C GLU A 5 5.26 28.38 -4.90
N PHE A 6 5.49 27.36 -4.07
CA PHE A 6 4.55 26.27 -3.77
C PHE A 6 3.65 26.54 -2.55
N SER A 7 3.41 27.81 -2.21
CA SER A 7 2.61 28.19 -1.03
C SER A 7 1.14 27.76 -1.09
N ASP A 8 0.63 27.43 -2.27
CA ASP A 8 -0.72 26.90 -2.50
C ASP A 8 -0.83 25.40 -2.21
N VAL A 9 0.30 24.70 -2.00
CA VAL A 9 0.44 23.25 -1.75
C VAL A 9 0.02 22.36 -2.92
N ILE A 10 -1.08 22.67 -3.60
CA ILE A 10 -1.62 21.89 -4.73
C ILE A 10 -0.62 21.80 -5.89
N SER A 11 0.13 22.87 -6.14
CA SER A 11 1.18 22.89 -7.18
C SER A 11 2.35 21.91 -6.94
N LEU A 12 2.42 21.24 -5.79
CA LEU A 12 3.38 20.16 -5.51
C LEU A 12 2.92 18.79 -6.03
N GLU A 13 1.70 18.66 -6.54
CA GLU A 13 1.19 17.39 -7.06
C GLU A 13 2.07 16.81 -8.18
N GLY A 14 2.25 15.48 -8.15
CA GLY A 14 3.08 14.75 -9.08
C GLY A 14 4.56 14.96 -8.77
N VAL A 15 5.38 15.04 -9.81
CA VAL A 15 6.82 15.30 -9.66
C VAL A 15 7.03 16.79 -9.43
N ALA A 16 7.26 17.18 -8.17
CA ALA A 16 7.39 18.58 -7.79
C ALA A 16 8.71 19.17 -8.31
N ASP A 17 8.66 20.36 -8.93
CA ASP A 17 9.85 21.04 -9.47
C ASP A 17 10.53 21.96 -8.44
N THR A 18 10.70 21.47 -7.22
CA THR A 18 11.33 22.24 -6.14
C THR A 18 12.83 22.46 -6.42
N LYS A 19 13.34 23.66 -6.05
CA LYS A 19 14.75 24.03 -6.32
C LYS A 19 15.68 23.84 -5.13
N ASN A 20 15.11 23.76 -3.93
CA ASN A 20 15.86 23.63 -2.69
C ASN A 20 15.35 22.42 -1.89
N PRO A 21 16.25 21.72 -1.17
CA PRO A 21 15.86 20.73 -0.16
C PRO A 21 14.84 21.27 0.83
N CYS A 22 14.01 20.38 1.39
CA CYS A 22 13.15 20.71 2.51
C CYS A 22 13.98 21.12 3.75
N LEU A 23 13.30 21.66 4.77
CA LEU A 23 13.95 21.82 6.08
C LEU A 23 14.29 20.43 6.64
N PRO A 24 15.44 20.25 7.32
CA PRO A 24 15.84 18.93 7.80
C PRO A 24 14.75 18.22 8.63
N ILE A 25 14.35 17.03 8.19
CA ILE A 25 13.33 16.20 8.86
C ILE A 25 14.01 15.03 9.59
N LEU A 26 13.65 14.85 10.86
CA LEU A 26 13.96 13.66 11.65
C LEU A 26 12.64 12.91 11.86
N ALA A 27 12.48 11.75 11.24
CA ALA A 27 11.23 11.02 11.20
C ALA A 27 11.17 9.91 12.26
N VAL A 28 10.08 9.87 13.03
CA VAL A 28 9.83 8.87 14.07
C VAL A 28 8.44 8.24 13.82
N PRO A 29 8.35 7.13 13.08
CA PRO A 29 7.07 6.47 12.82
C PRO A 29 6.48 5.87 14.10
N THR A 30 5.17 6.03 14.29
CA THR A 30 4.42 5.44 15.42
C THR A 30 3.39 4.40 14.96
N THR A 31 3.37 4.11 13.66
CA THR A 31 2.61 3.03 13.05
C THR A 31 3.53 2.15 12.21
N SER A 32 3.20 0.86 12.10
CA SER A 32 3.96 -0.06 11.26
C SER A 32 3.22 -0.23 9.92
N GLY A 33 3.35 0.74 9.01
CA GLY A 33 2.53 0.78 7.79
C GLY A 33 3.07 1.57 6.61
N THR A 34 3.06 2.91 6.74
CA THR A 34 3.20 3.81 5.58
C THR A 34 4.63 3.93 5.06
N ALA A 35 5.61 3.67 5.91
CA ALA A 35 7.02 3.92 5.64
C ALA A 35 7.34 5.36 5.18
N ALA A 36 6.50 6.34 5.55
CA ALA A 36 6.66 7.73 5.12
C ALA A 36 8.03 8.33 5.54
N GLU A 37 8.66 7.75 6.56
CA GLU A 37 9.99 8.10 7.03
C GLU A 37 11.15 7.78 6.05
N VAL A 38 10.90 7.00 4.98
CA VAL A 38 11.91 6.61 3.99
C VAL A 38 11.48 6.86 2.54
N THR A 39 10.28 7.38 2.33
CA THR A 39 9.74 7.64 1.00
C THR A 39 9.99 9.07 0.56
N ILE A 40 10.08 9.28 -0.75
CA ILE A 40 10.09 10.62 -1.40
C ILE A 40 8.69 11.13 -1.75
N ASN A 41 7.67 10.61 -1.04
CA ASN A 41 6.27 10.83 -1.35
C ASN A 41 5.54 11.36 -0.12
N TYR A 42 4.59 12.26 -0.34
CA TYR A 42 3.62 12.66 0.67
C TYR A 42 2.26 12.92 0.01
N VAL A 43 1.18 12.68 0.77
CA VAL A 43 -0.19 12.74 0.26
C VAL A 43 -1.00 13.74 1.06
N ILE A 44 -1.59 14.71 0.37
CA ILE A 44 -2.38 15.78 0.97
C ILE A 44 -3.81 15.69 0.44
N THR A 45 -4.79 16.09 1.26
CA THR A 45 -6.19 16.22 0.86
C THR A 45 -6.46 17.64 0.37
N ASP A 46 -6.92 17.78 -0.86
CA ASP A 46 -7.52 18.99 -1.41
C ASP A 46 -9.02 19.01 -1.07
N GLU A 47 -9.36 19.70 0.02
CA GLU A 47 -10.74 19.77 0.51
C GLU A 47 -11.67 20.49 -0.47
N ALA A 48 -11.16 21.42 -1.29
CA ALA A 48 -11.96 22.19 -2.23
C ALA A 48 -12.43 21.33 -3.42
N ASN A 49 -11.59 20.38 -3.84
CA ASN A 49 -11.88 19.45 -4.94
C ASN A 49 -12.17 18.01 -4.46
N HIS A 50 -12.31 17.79 -3.15
CA HIS A 50 -12.64 16.49 -2.53
C HIS A 50 -11.76 15.32 -3.00
N ARG A 51 -10.45 15.55 -3.11
CA ARG A 51 -9.51 14.53 -3.59
C ARG A 51 -8.24 14.49 -2.76
N LYS A 52 -7.54 13.36 -2.82
CA LYS A 52 -6.14 13.29 -2.41
C LYS A 52 -5.24 13.50 -3.61
N PHE A 53 -4.12 14.16 -3.41
CA PHE A 53 -3.07 14.27 -4.41
C PHE A 53 -1.74 13.86 -3.79
N VAL A 54 -0.93 13.16 -4.58
CA VAL A 54 0.38 12.68 -4.19
C VAL A 54 1.43 13.63 -4.74
N CYS A 55 2.38 13.98 -3.90
CA CYS A 55 3.56 14.74 -4.24
C CYS A 55 4.76 13.79 -4.22
N VAL A 56 5.67 13.94 -5.18
CA VAL A 56 6.87 13.13 -5.34
C VAL A 56 8.06 14.09 -5.47
N ASP A 57 8.94 14.09 -4.47
CA ASP A 57 10.07 15.03 -4.43
C ASP A 57 11.29 14.46 -3.65
N PRO A 58 12.42 14.17 -4.32
CA PRO A 58 13.65 13.79 -3.63
C PRO A 58 14.12 14.79 -2.56
N HIS A 59 13.68 16.06 -2.62
CA HIS A 59 13.98 17.06 -1.61
C HIS A 59 13.20 16.89 -0.30
N ASP A 60 12.17 16.05 -0.22
CA ASP A 60 11.38 15.82 1.00
C ASP A 60 11.93 14.72 1.92
N ILE A 61 12.90 13.92 1.44
CA ILE A 61 13.41 12.75 2.15
C ILE A 61 13.93 13.12 3.56
N PRO A 62 13.49 12.41 4.62
CA PRO A 62 14.06 12.62 5.95
C PRO A 62 15.55 12.34 6.02
N ILE A 63 16.29 13.16 6.78
CA ILE A 63 17.75 12.99 6.93
C ILE A 63 18.10 11.84 7.88
N VAL A 64 17.19 11.51 8.81
CA VAL A 64 17.30 10.40 9.76
C VAL A 64 15.90 9.85 10.03
N ALA A 65 15.77 8.53 10.00
CA ALA A 65 14.58 7.80 10.44
C ALA A 65 14.91 6.97 11.69
N PHE A 66 14.05 7.03 12.71
CA PHE A 66 14.18 6.28 13.96
C PHE A 66 13.09 5.21 14.06
N ILE A 67 13.41 4.01 13.58
CA ILE A 67 12.47 2.88 13.54
C ILE A 67 12.55 2.13 14.87
N ASP A 68 11.80 2.63 15.85
CA ASP A 68 11.74 2.09 17.20
C ASP A 68 10.34 1.48 17.46
N SER A 69 10.30 0.17 17.73
CA SER A 69 9.04 -0.53 17.98
C SER A 69 8.37 -0.11 19.30
N ASP A 70 9.11 0.45 20.26
CA ASP A 70 8.53 0.98 21.50
C ASP A 70 7.54 2.12 21.21
N MET A 71 7.80 2.90 20.15
CA MET A 71 6.91 3.97 19.67
C MET A 71 5.64 3.44 18.98
N MET A 72 5.60 2.14 18.68
CA MET A 72 4.52 1.45 17.97
C MET A 72 3.69 0.55 18.89
N MET A 73 4.17 0.25 20.11
CA MET A 73 3.51 -0.65 21.07
C MET A 73 2.10 -0.19 21.47
N GLY A 74 1.83 1.12 21.43
CA GLY A 74 0.53 1.71 21.79
C GLY A 74 -0.57 1.54 20.74
N MET A 75 -0.27 1.02 19.55
CA MET A 75 -1.27 0.86 18.49
C MET A 75 -2.41 -0.09 18.89
N PRO A 76 -3.68 0.35 18.88
CA PRO A 76 -4.82 -0.55 19.06
C PRO A 76 -4.83 -1.67 18.01
N LYS A 77 -5.42 -2.83 18.34
CA LYS A 77 -5.49 -4.00 17.44
C LYS A 77 -5.94 -3.66 16.01
N LYS A 78 -7.03 -2.89 15.88
CA LYS A 78 -7.58 -2.46 14.58
C LYS A 78 -6.59 -1.63 13.77
N LEU A 79 -5.88 -0.71 14.43
CA LEU A 79 -4.89 0.14 13.76
C LEU A 79 -3.71 -0.72 13.28
N ALA A 80 -3.18 -1.58 14.16
CA ALA A 80 -2.11 -2.51 13.84
C ALA A 80 -2.43 -3.41 12.64
N ALA A 81 -3.67 -3.92 12.58
CA ALA A 81 -4.15 -4.75 11.49
C ALA A 81 -4.19 -3.95 10.17
N SER A 82 -4.83 -2.77 10.19
CA SER A 82 -4.95 -1.96 8.98
C SER A 82 -3.61 -1.44 8.45
N THR A 83 -2.70 -0.99 9.32
CA THR A 83 -1.40 -0.46 8.88
C THR A 83 -0.47 -1.60 8.46
N GLY A 84 -0.55 -2.77 9.10
CA GLY A 84 0.25 -3.91 8.68
C GLY A 84 -0.19 -4.50 7.33
N MET A 85 -1.50 -4.52 7.05
CA MET A 85 -2.01 -4.87 5.73
C MET A 85 -1.71 -3.80 4.66
N ASP A 86 -1.62 -2.54 5.07
CA ASP A 86 -1.11 -1.46 4.21
C ASP A 86 0.36 -1.71 3.83
N ALA A 87 1.21 -2.03 4.80
CA ALA A 87 2.60 -2.43 4.52
C ALA A 87 2.70 -3.68 3.62
N MET A 88 1.80 -4.66 3.80
CA MET A 88 1.71 -5.81 2.90
C MET A 88 1.32 -5.37 1.48
N THR A 89 0.36 -4.45 1.35
CA THR A 89 -0.05 -3.86 0.07
C THR A 89 1.13 -3.18 -0.61
N HIS A 90 1.86 -2.32 0.11
CA HIS A 90 3.06 -1.65 -0.39
C HIS A 90 4.07 -2.65 -0.96
N ALA A 91 4.34 -3.73 -0.22
CA ALA A 91 5.32 -4.72 -0.64
C ALA A 91 4.84 -5.53 -1.86
N ILE A 92 3.58 -5.95 -1.91
CA ILE A 92 3.04 -6.72 -3.03
C ILE A 92 2.91 -5.85 -4.29
N GLU A 93 2.36 -4.64 -4.17
CA GLU A 93 2.23 -3.74 -5.32
C GLU A 93 3.61 -3.30 -5.83
N GLY A 94 4.53 -2.94 -4.94
CA GLY A 94 5.90 -2.61 -5.32
C GLY A 94 6.63 -3.78 -5.99
N LEU A 95 6.35 -5.02 -5.57
CA LEU A 95 6.91 -6.21 -6.22
C LEU A 95 6.37 -6.36 -7.64
N ILE A 96 5.08 -6.12 -7.89
CA ILE A 96 4.45 -6.38 -9.20
C ILE A 96 4.28 -5.15 -10.07
N THR A 97 4.70 -3.97 -9.63
CA THR A 97 4.59 -2.72 -10.39
C THR A 97 5.43 -2.77 -11.66
N LYS A 98 5.04 -2.02 -12.69
CA LYS A 98 5.75 -1.96 -13.98
C LYS A 98 7.20 -1.49 -13.85
N GLY A 99 7.51 -0.68 -12.84
CA GLY A 99 8.86 -0.16 -12.57
C GLY A 99 9.76 -1.14 -11.81
N ALA A 100 9.25 -2.29 -11.39
CA ALA A 100 9.99 -3.23 -10.55
C ALA A 100 11.26 -3.75 -11.23
N TRP A 101 12.33 -3.90 -10.45
CA TRP A 101 13.61 -4.46 -10.89
C TRP A 101 14.28 -5.22 -9.76
N GLU A 102 15.39 -5.90 -10.05
CA GLU A 102 16.03 -6.89 -9.16
C GLU A 102 16.24 -6.40 -7.72
N MET A 103 16.68 -5.15 -7.51
CA MET A 103 16.90 -4.63 -6.15
C MET A 103 15.60 -4.41 -5.38
N THR A 104 14.57 -3.84 -6.02
CA THR A 104 13.29 -3.65 -5.34
C THR A 104 12.59 -4.97 -5.09
N ASP A 105 12.69 -5.92 -6.02
CA ASP A 105 12.14 -7.27 -5.84
C ASP A 105 12.75 -7.95 -4.59
N MET A 106 14.08 -7.83 -4.39
CA MET A 106 14.73 -8.32 -3.16
C MET A 106 14.17 -7.70 -1.88
N LEU A 107 13.94 -6.38 -1.87
CA LEU A 107 13.37 -5.65 -0.72
C LEU A 107 11.93 -6.10 -0.47
N HIS A 108 11.10 -6.10 -1.51
CA HIS A 108 9.68 -6.41 -1.40
C HIS A 108 9.43 -7.85 -0.99
N LEU A 109 10.16 -8.82 -1.54
CA LEU A 109 10.04 -10.22 -1.13
C LEU A 109 10.43 -10.41 0.34
N LYS A 110 11.48 -9.71 0.82
CA LYS A 110 11.86 -9.73 2.23
C LYS A 110 10.80 -9.07 3.12
N ALA A 111 10.19 -7.98 2.68
CA ALA A 111 9.10 -7.33 3.40
C ALA A 111 7.88 -8.24 3.50
N ILE A 112 7.46 -8.87 2.39
CA ILE A 112 6.33 -9.83 2.36
C ILE A 112 6.57 -10.98 3.33
N GLU A 113 7.78 -11.55 3.34
CA GLU A 113 8.18 -12.60 4.29
C GLU A 113 7.99 -12.13 5.74
N ILE A 114 8.62 -11.01 6.10
CA ILE A 114 8.63 -10.51 7.48
C ILE A 114 7.20 -10.18 7.93
N ILE A 115 6.45 -9.45 7.11
CA ILE A 115 5.09 -9.00 7.42
C ILE A 115 4.16 -10.21 7.53
N GLY A 116 4.17 -11.12 6.55
CA GLY A 116 3.31 -12.30 6.53
C GLY A 116 3.48 -13.20 7.75
N HIS A 117 4.71 -13.35 8.26
CA HIS A 117 5.00 -14.18 9.44
C HIS A 117 4.81 -13.45 10.79
N SER A 118 4.58 -12.14 10.79
CA SER A 118 4.62 -11.34 12.03
C SER A 118 3.34 -10.56 12.31
N LEU A 119 2.51 -10.31 11.29
CA LEU A 119 1.36 -9.43 11.40
C LEU A 119 0.34 -9.90 12.43
N GLU A 120 -0.06 -11.18 12.41
CA GLU A 120 -1.03 -11.72 13.37
C GLU A 120 -0.55 -11.57 14.82
N ALA A 121 0.72 -11.86 15.08
CA ALA A 121 1.32 -11.68 16.42
C ALA A 121 1.38 -10.21 16.84
N SER A 122 1.76 -9.31 15.91
CA SER A 122 1.77 -7.85 16.14
C SER A 122 0.39 -7.32 16.51
N VAL A 123 -0.67 -7.78 15.83
CA VAL A 123 -2.07 -7.41 16.12
C VAL A 123 -2.49 -7.87 17.51
N GLU A 124 -2.01 -9.03 17.96
CA GLU A 124 -2.22 -9.51 19.33
C GLU A 124 -1.38 -8.77 20.39
N GLY A 125 -0.49 -7.86 19.97
CA GLY A 125 0.34 -7.05 20.86
C GLY A 125 1.65 -7.72 21.26
N ASP A 126 2.06 -8.80 20.58
CA ASP A 126 3.35 -9.44 20.82
C ASP A 126 4.51 -8.50 20.47
N GLN A 127 5.46 -8.34 21.40
CA GLN A 127 6.57 -7.40 21.26
C GLN A 127 7.47 -7.74 20.06
N ASN A 128 7.78 -9.01 19.85
CA ASN A 128 8.61 -9.45 18.73
C ASN A 128 7.86 -9.30 17.39
N GLY A 129 6.54 -9.57 17.38
CA GLY A 129 5.68 -9.25 16.25
C GLY A 129 5.71 -7.77 15.87
N ARG A 130 5.67 -6.86 16.86
CA ARG A 130 5.75 -5.41 16.67
C ARG A 130 7.10 -4.97 16.11
N GLU A 131 8.20 -5.49 16.66
CA GLU A 131 9.56 -5.21 16.19
C GLU A 131 9.77 -5.66 14.74
N LYS A 132 9.32 -6.88 14.40
CA LYS A 132 9.38 -7.37 13.02
C LYS A 132 8.53 -6.54 12.08
N MET A 133 7.32 -6.15 12.48
CA MET A 133 6.46 -5.28 11.66
C MET A 133 7.08 -3.90 11.43
N ALA A 134 7.76 -3.32 12.43
CA ALA A 134 8.48 -2.05 12.29
C ALA A 134 9.59 -2.13 11.23
N LEU A 135 10.32 -3.25 11.18
CA LEU A 135 11.33 -3.51 10.14
C LEU A 135 10.69 -3.79 8.78
N GLY A 136 9.70 -4.68 8.72
CA GLY A 136 9.08 -5.14 7.48
C GLY A 136 8.44 -4.01 6.67
N GLN A 137 7.70 -3.12 7.35
CA GLN A 137 7.08 -1.95 6.71
C GLN A 137 8.14 -0.98 6.15
N TYR A 138 9.25 -0.76 6.87
CA TYR A 138 10.30 0.15 6.42
C TYR A 138 11.00 -0.39 5.17
N ILE A 139 11.28 -1.70 5.14
CA ILE A 139 11.85 -2.38 3.97
C ILE A 139 10.90 -2.27 2.76
N ALA A 140 9.57 -2.39 2.97
CA ALA A 140 8.61 -2.16 1.90
C ALA A 140 8.76 -0.75 1.31
N GLY A 141 8.86 0.26 2.18
CA GLY A 141 9.13 1.67 1.84
C GLY A 141 10.35 1.90 0.97
N MET A 142 11.47 1.27 1.35
CA MET A 142 12.73 1.35 0.58
C MET A 142 12.55 0.90 -0.87
N GLY A 143 11.66 -0.06 -1.12
CA GLY A 143 11.33 -0.51 -2.46
C GLY A 143 10.34 0.42 -3.17
N PHE A 144 9.10 0.51 -2.65
CA PHE A 144 7.99 1.09 -3.44
C PHE A 144 8.19 2.58 -3.73
N SER A 145 8.89 3.30 -2.86
CA SER A 145 9.20 4.71 -3.09
C SER A 145 9.95 4.96 -4.41
N ASN A 146 10.67 3.95 -4.91
CA ASN A 146 11.55 4.07 -6.06
C ASN A 146 10.95 3.51 -7.36
N VAL A 147 9.87 2.73 -7.27
CA VAL A 147 9.29 2.03 -8.44
C VAL A 147 7.79 2.23 -8.60
N GLY A 148 7.13 2.81 -7.59
CA GLY A 148 5.69 3.02 -7.57
C GLY A 148 4.92 1.87 -6.96
N LEU A 149 3.60 1.94 -7.11
CA LEU A 149 2.61 1.03 -6.57
C LEU A 149 1.68 0.58 -7.70
N GLY A 150 0.38 0.40 -7.43
CA GLY A 150 -0.58 -0.02 -8.43
C GLY A 150 -2.02 0.36 -8.10
N LEU A 151 -2.93 -0.49 -8.57
CA LEU A 151 -4.35 -0.22 -8.54
C LEU A 151 -4.98 -0.29 -7.14
N VAL A 152 -4.38 -0.98 -6.16
CA VAL A 152 -4.90 -0.98 -4.79
C VAL A 152 -4.85 0.44 -4.23
N HIS A 153 -3.69 1.09 -4.30
CA HIS A 153 -3.56 2.48 -3.86
C HIS A 153 -4.40 3.44 -4.72
N GLY A 154 -4.40 3.22 -6.03
CA GLY A 154 -5.22 4.00 -6.97
C GLY A 154 -6.70 3.99 -6.62
N MET A 155 -7.23 2.86 -6.14
CA MET A 155 -8.60 2.73 -5.67
C MET A 155 -8.78 3.17 -4.20
N ALA A 156 -7.77 3.03 -3.34
CA ALA A 156 -7.87 3.40 -1.93
C ALA A 156 -7.89 4.92 -1.69
N HIS A 157 -7.17 5.71 -2.50
CA HIS A 157 -7.09 7.17 -2.33
C HIS A 157 -8.45 7.86 -2.51
N PRO A 158 -9.25 7.60 -3.57
CA PRO A 158 -10.59 8.15 -3.71
C PRO A 158 -11.53 7.74 -2.57
N LEU A 159 -11.50 6.49 -2.12
CA LEU A 159 -12.31 6.05 -0.98
C LEU A 159 -12.00 6.86 0.29
N SER A 160 -10.72 7.15 0.53
CA SER A 160 -10.30 8.00 1.64
C SER A 160 -10.80 9.44 1.47
N ALA A 161 -10.80 9.99 0.25
CA ALA A 161 -11.21 11.37 -0.01
C ALA A 161 -12.73 11.57 0.10
N TRP A 162 -13.51 10.63 -0.45
CA TRP A 162 -14.97 10.71 -0.51
C TRP A 162 -15.64 10.37 0.82
N TYR A 163 -15.11 9.37 1.53
CA TYR A 163 -15.76 8.80 2.72
C TYR A 163 -14.95 8.94 4.00
N ASN A 164 -13.77 9.57 3.94
CA ASN A 164 -12.84 9.65 5.08
C ASN A 164 -12.50 8.27 5.66
N ILE A 165 -12.47 7.25 4.80
CA ILE A 165 -12.08 5.90 5.16
C ILE A 165 -10.57 5.91 5.49
N PRO A 166 -10.14 5.33 6.62
CA PRO A 166 -8.71 5.23 6.94
C PRO A 166 -7.96 4.49 5.83
N HIS A 167 -6.84 5.06 5.37
CA HIS A 167 -6.11 4.59 4.20
C HIS A 167 -5.78 3.09 4.25
N GLY A 168 -5.14 2.62 5.32
CA GLY A 168 -4.79 1.20 5.46
C GLY A 168 -6.00 0.26 5.50
N VAL A 169 -7.17 0.73 5.93
CA VAL A 169 -8.41 -0.07 5.88
C VAL A 169 -8.89 -0.23 4.44
N ALA A 170 -8.85 0.85 3.64
CA ALA A 170 -9.19 0.80 2.23
C ALA A 170 -8.23 -0.12 1.44
N CYS A 171 -6.91 0.07 1.60
CA CYS A 171 -5.90 -0.78 0.98
C CYS A 171 -6.09 -2.26 1.34
N ALA A 172 -6.27 -2.55 2.64
CA ALA A 172 -6.42 -3.92 3.11
C ALA A 172 -7.69 -4.62 2.59
N ALA A 173 -8.81 -3.90 2.45
CA ALA A 173 -10.05 -4.44 1.90
C ALA A 173 -9.95 -4.71 0.39
N LEU A 174 -9.22 -3.86 -0.34
CA LEU A 174 -9.05 -3.94 -1.79
C LEU A 174 -8.04 -5.01 -2.21
N LEU A 175 -6.94 -5.17 -1.45
CA LEU A 175 -5.78 -5.97 -1.83
C LEU A 175 -6.13 -7.40 -2.34
N PRO A 176 -6.93 -8.23 -1.65
CA PRO A 176 -7.23 -9.58 -2.11
C PRO A 176 -7.92 -9.63 -3.48
N THR A 177 -8.81 -8.68 -3.75
CA THR A 177 -9.55 -8.58 -5.02
C THR A 177 -8.66 -8.12 -6.15
N ILE A 178 -7.82 -7.10 -5.89
CA ILE A 178 -6.90 -6.58 -6.91
C ILE A 178 -5.80 -7.58 -7.24
N MET A 179 -5.32 -8.36 -6.26
CA MET A 179 -4.39 -9.45 -6.54
C MET A 179 -4.98 -10.48 -7.51
N LYS A 180 -6.24 -10.89 -7.30
CA LYS A 180 -6.95 -11.80 -8.21
C LYS A 180 -7.12 -11.21 -9.60
N TYR A 181 -7.39 -9.90 -9.70
CA TYR A 181 -7.51 -9.20 -10.98
C TYR A 181 -6.17 -9.13 -11.74
N ASN A 182 -5.05 -8.96 -11.02
CA ASN A 182 -3.72 -8.82 -11.60
C ASN A 182 -2.98 -10.14 -11.84
N LYS A 183 -3.39 -11.26 -11.22
CA LYS A 183 -2.59 -12.50 -11.15
C LYS A 183 -2.03 -13.01 -12.49
N GLU A 184 -2.72 -12.79 -13.61
CA GLU A 184 -2.27 -13.23 -14.94
C GLU A 184 -1.14 -12.36 -15.54
N TYR A 185 -0.88 -11.19 -14.96
CA TYR A 185 0.05 -10.17 -15.46
C TYR A 185 1.35 -10.08 -14.62
N THR A 186 1.58 -11.03 -13.71
CA THR A 186 2.68 -10.95 -12.72
C THR A 186 3.81 -11.94 -12.96
N GLY A 187 3.78 -12.69 -14.07
CA GLY A 187 4.76 -13.77 -14.32
C GLY A 187 4.82 -14.76 -13.15
N GLU A 188 6.03 -15.06 -12.67
CA GLU A 188 6.30 -15.95 -11.53
C GLU A 188 6.23 -15.26 -10.15
N LYS A 189 6.02 -13.94 -10.08
CA LYS A 189 6.12 -13.19 -8.80
C LYS A 189 5.16 -13.68 -7.72
N TYR A 190 4.00 -14.24 -8.09
CA TYR A 190 3.07 -14.83 -7.12
C TYR A 190 3.56 -16.18 -6.57
N ARG A 191 4.35 -16.93 -7.34
CA ARG A 191 5.07 -18.09 -6.80
C ARG A 191 6.09 -17.66 -5.77
N GLU A 192 6.82 -16.57 -6.02
CA GLU A 192 7.79 -16.03 -5.07
C GLU A 192 7.10 -15.57 -3.78
N ILE A 193 5.96 -14.88 -3.86
CA ILE A 193 5.10 -14.56 -2.71
C ILE A 193 4.73 -15.83 -1.95
N ALA A 194 4.21 -16.85 -2.65
CA ALA A 194 3.81 -18.10 -2.03
C ALA A 194 4.97 -18.82 -1.32
N LEU A 195 6.17 -18.80 -1.90
CA LEU A 195 7.38 -19.39 -1.33
C LEU A 195 7.81 -18.69 -0.04
N VAL A 196 7.88 -17.36 -0.03
CA VAL A 196 8.31 -16.61 1.17
C VAL A 196 7.27 -16.64 2.29
N LEU A 197 5.99 -16.77 1.95
CA LEU A 197 4.92 -17.01 2.92
C LEU A 197 4.85 -18.48 3.40
N GLY A 198 5.68 -19.37 2.85
CA GLY A 198 5.77 -20.77 3.30
C GLY A 198 4.60 -21.64 2.87
N ILE A 199 3.92 -21.30 1.77
CA ILE A 199 2.82 -22.11 1.23
C ILE A 199 3.36 -23.47 0.78
N LYS A 200 2.80 -24.54 1.36
CA LYS A 200 3.27 -25.92 1.15
C LYS A 200 3.13 -26.34 -0.32
N GLY A 201 4.22 -26.78 -0.93
CA GLY A 201 4.25 -27.27 -2.31
C GLY A 201 4.25 -26.16 -3.37
N ALA A 202 4.45 -24.89 -2.97
CA ALA A 202 4.42 -23.76 -3.89
C ALA A 202 5.46 -23.85 -5.02
N ALA A 203 6.60 -24.54 -4.82
CA ALA A 203 7.60 -24.72 -5.86
C ALA A 203 7.12 -25.66 -6.98
N GLU A 204 6.29 -26.65 -6.66
CA GLU A 204 5.87 -27.69 -7.58
C GLU A 204 4.48 -27.46 -8.19
N MET A 205 3.68 -26.56 -7.62
CA MET A 205 2.36 -26.18 -8.14
C MET A 205 2.42 -25.64 -9.57
N SER A 206 1.34 -25.83 -10.34
CA SER A 206 1.18 -25.10 -11.60
C SER A 206 1.16 -23.59 -11.33
N LEU A 207 1.45 -22.78 -12.35
CA LEU A 207 1.46 -21.32 -12.18
C LEU A 207 0.06 -20.78 -11.82
N GLU A 208 -0.99 -21.38 -12.37
CA GLU A 208 -2.39 -21.04 -12.05
C GLU A 208 -2.69 -21.35 -10.57
N ASP A 209 -2.39 -22.57 -10.12
CA ASP A 209 -2.67 -23.01 -8.74
C ASP A 209 -1.89 -22.20 -7.71
N VAL A 210 -0.60 -21.88 -7.97
CA VAL A 210 0.20 -21.12 -7.01
C VAL A 210 -0.23 -19.66 -6.93
N ARG A 211 -0.73 -19.07 -8.03
CA ARG A 211 -1.31 -17.73 -8.03
C ARG A 211 -2.58 -17.69 -7.19
N ASP A 212 -3.44 -18.68 -7.31
CA ASP A 212 -4.65 -18.79 -6.49
C ASP A 212 -4.32 -19.05 -5.02
N ALA A 213 -3.29 -19.87 -4.73
CA ALA A 213 -2.80 -20.09 -3.38
C ALA A 213 -2.26 -18.80 -2.74
N ALA A 214 -1.47 -18.00 -3.46
CA ALA A 214 -0.98 -16.71 -2.97
C ALA A 214 -2.12 -15.72 -2.68
N CYS A 215 -3.10 -15.61 -3.58
CA CYS A 215 -4.29 -14.79 -3.34
C CYS A 215 -5.09 -15.28 -2.13
N GLY A 216 -5.22 -16.59 -1.97
CA GLY A 216 -5.92 -17.22 -0.85
C GLY A 216 -5.24 -16.97 0.49
N GLU A 217 -3.91 -16.96 0.54
CA GLU A 217 -3.16 -16.69 1.77
C GLU A 217 -3.30 -15.22 2.22
N ILE A 218 -3.28 -14.27 1.28
CA ILE A 218 -3.51 -12.85 1.61
C ILE A 218 -4.96 -12.61 2.06
N ASP A 219 -5.94 -13.26 1.44
CA ASP A 219 -7.34 -13.24 1.89
C ASP A 219 -7.49 -13.86 3.30
N ARG A 220 -6.82 -14.99 3.57
CA ARG A 220 -6.78 -15.62 4.90
C ARG A 220 -6.20 -14.67 5.95
N LEU A 221 -5.05 -14.05 5.65
CA LEU A 221 -4.38 -13.12 6.56
C LEU A 221 -5.25 -11.89 6.86
N SER A 222 -5.85 -11.29 5.82
CA SER A 222 -6.77 -10.16 5.94
C SER A 222 -7.94 -10.47 6.88
N LYS A 223 -8.55 -11.65 6.72
CA LYS A 223 -9.63 -12.14 7.61
C LYS A 223 -9.14 -12.42 9.03
N ALA A 224 -7.96 -13.03 9.18
CA ALA A 224 -7.39 -13.38 10.47
C ALA A 224 -7.17 -12.16 11.37
N VAL A 225 -6.78 -11.02 10.77
CA VAL A 225 -6.56 -9.76 11.51
C VAL A 225 -7.78 -8.83 11.58
N GLY A 226 -8.92 -9.28 11.05
CA GLY A 226 -10.21 -8.61 11.20
C GLY A 226 -10.41 -7.39 10.30
N ILE A 227 -9.87 -7.41 9.09
CA ILE A 227 -10.16 -6.39 8.06
C ILE A 227 -11.59 -6.58 7.54
N PRO A 228 -12.36 -5.48 7.34
CA PRO A 228 -13.65 -5.52 6.65
C PRO A 228 -13.54 -6.15 5.25
N ALA A 229 -14.49 -7.02 4.91
CA ALA A 229 -14.43 -7.77 3.65
C ALA A 229 -14.97 -6.99 2.45
N THR A 230 -15.77 -5.94 2.69
CA THR A 230 -16.45 -5.14 1.67
C THR A 230 -16.24 -3.65 1.92
N ILE A 231 -16.36 -2.85 0.86
CA ILE A 231 -16.35 -1.39 0.97
C ILE A 231 -17.71 -0.84 1.43
N SER A 232 -18.79 -1.64 1.33
CA SER A 232 -20.10 -1.28 1.89
C SER A 232 -20.11 -1.26 3.42
N GLU A 233 -19.35 -2.14 4.09
CA GLU A 233 -19.10 -2.09 5.53
C GLU A 233 -18.41 -0.78 5.96
N LEU A 234 -17.71 -0.13 5.02
CA LEU A 234 -17.02 1.15 5.22
C LEU A 234 -17.92 2.36 4.89
N GLY A 235 -19.17 2.12 4.49
CA GLY A 235 -20.16 3.15 4.19
C GLY A 235 -20.18 3.64 2.75
N VAL A 236 -19.44 2.99 1.84
CA VAL A 236 -19.46 3.34 0.41
C VAL A 236 -20.82 3.02 -0.20
N LYS A 237 -21.31 3.91 -1.05
CA LYS A 237 -22.60 3.81 -1.73
C LYS A 237 -22.37 3.44 -3.19
N GLU A 238 -23.17 2.50 -3.70
CA GLU A 238 -23.09 2.03 -5.08
C GLU A 238 -23.25 3.17 -6.10
N ALA A 239 -24.09 4.16 -5.78
CA ALA A 239 -24.36 5.31 -6.64
C ALA A 239 -23.14 6.21 -6.89
N ASP A 240 -22.14 6.20 -5.99
CA ASP A 240 -20.95 7.05 -6.11
C ASP A 240 -19.80 6.34 -6.87
N ILE A 241 -19.89 5.02 -7.08
CA ILE A 241 -18.85 4.20 -7.71
C ILE A 241 -18.39 4.75 -9.07
N PRO A 242 -19.27 5.18 -10.00
CA PRO A 242 -18.82 5.67 -11.30
C PRO A 242 -17.86 6.87 -11.19
N ALA A 243 -18.14 7.82 -10.31
CA ALA A 243 -17.30 9.00 -10.11
C ALA A 243 -15.98 8.63 -9.41
N ILE A 244 -16.05 7.79 -8.38
CA ILE A 244 -14.88 7.29 -7.63
C ILE A 244 -13.94 6.48 -8.54
N ALA A 245 -14.48 5.74 -9.52
CA ALA A 245 -13.69 5.00 -10.49
C ALA A 245 -12.93 5.91 -11.47
N GLU A 246 -13.52 7.03 -11.88
CA GLU A 246 -12.81 8.04 -12.68
C GLU A 246 -11.67 8.71 -11.89
N ASP A 247 -11.88 8.97 -10.59
CA ASP A 247 -10.82 9.46 -9.71
C ASP A 247 -9.71 8.41 -9.55
N ALA A 248 -10.08 7.13 -9.37
CA ALA A 248 -9.12 6.05 -9.23
C ALA A 248 -8.26 5.85 -10.48
N LEU A 249 -8.84 5.97 -11.68
CA LEU A 249 -8.06 5.89 -12.92
C LEU A 249 -7.06 7.06 -13.06
N ARG A 250 -7.42 8.25 -12.55
CA ARG A 250 -6.57 9.45 -12.58
C ARG A 250 -5.50 9.46 -11.48
N ASP A 251 -5.62 8.60 -10.47
CA ASP A 251 -4.65 8.52 -9.38
C ASP A 251 -3.25 8.15 -9.90
N VAL A 252 -2.22 8.75 -9.31
CA VAL A 252 -0.83 8.60 -9.76
C VAL A 252 -0.28 7.19 -9.57
N CYS A 253 -0.88 6.37 -8.71
CA CYS A 253 -0.45 4.99 -8.47
C CYS A 253 -0.95 4.04 -9.56
N THR A 254 -2.13 4.30 -10.13
CA THR A 254 -2.80 3.42 -11.11
C THR A 254 -1.94 3.11 -12.34
N PRO A 255 -1.22 4.06 -12.97
CA PRO A 255 -0.33 3.77 -14.10
C PRO A 255 0.75 2.72 -13.82
N GLY A 256 1.14 2.54 -12.55
CA GLY A 256 2.12 1.53 -12.11
C GLY A 256 1.60 0.10 -12.13
N ASN A 257 0.27 -0.10 -12.18
CA ASN A 257 -0.36 -1.42 -12.15
C ASN A 257 0.14 -2.30 -13.32
N PRO A 258 0.48 -3.59 -13.11
CA PRO A 258 1.01 -4.46 -14.16
C PRO A 258 0.00 -4.75 -15.28
N ARG A 259 -1.29 -4.62 -14.99
CA ARG A 259 -2.38 -4.75 -15.96
C ARG A 259 -2.89 -3.36 -16.31
N GLU A 260 -2.95 -3.04 -17.59
CA GLU A 260 -3.68 -1.85 -18.07
C GLU A 260 -5.15 -1.98 -17.69
N THR A 261 -5.71 -0.92 -17.11
CA THR A 261 -7.03 -0.96 -16.48
C THR A 261 -7.91 0.16 -17.04
N THR A 262 -9.19 -0.13 -17.31
CA THR A 262 -10.18 0.87 -17.74
C THR A 262 -11.12 1.28 -16.59
N VAL A 263 -11.82 2.41 -16.75
CA VAL A 263 -12.84 2.86 -15.77
C VAL A 263 -13.89 1.78 -15.54
N GLU A 264 -14.34 1.10 -16.61
CA GLU A 264 -15.36 0.05 -16.53
C GLU A 264 -14.88 -1.16 -15.70
N GLU A 265 -13.60 -1.51 -15.81
CA GLU A 265 -13.02 -2.57 -14.98
C GLU A 265 -12.92 -2.12 -13.51
N ILE A 266 -12.53 -0.87 -13.23
CA ILE A 266 -12.51 -0.33 -11.86
C ILE A 266 -13.90 -0.32 -11.24
N ILE A 267 -14.93 0.08 -12.00
CA ILE A 267 -16.33 0.01 -11.57
C ILE A 267 -16.70 -1.42 -11.19
N ALA A 268 -16.40 -2.40 -12.05
CA ALA A 268 -16.69 -3.79 -11.78
C ALA A 268 -15.96 -4.31 -10.52
N LEU A 269 -14.72 -3.87 -10.29
CA LEU A 269 -13.93 -4.21 -9.11
C LEU A 269 -14.56 -3.64 -7.83
N TYR A 270 -14.95 -2.36 -7.81
CA TYR A 270 -15.68 -1.78 -6.69
C TYR A 270 -17.02 -2.47 -6.44
N GLN A 271 -17.80 -2.72 -7.50
CA GLN A 271 -19.09 -3.42 -7.39
C GLN A 271 -18.95 -4.83 -6.83
N SER A 272 -17.84 -5.53 -7.12
CA SER A 272 -17.56 -6.85 -6.56
C SER A 272 -17.30 -6.84 -5.04
N LEU A 273 -17.07 -5.65 -4.47
CA LEU A 273 -16.81 -5.39 -3.06
C LEU A 273 -17.96 -4.64 -2.37
N MET A 274 -19.12 -4.52 -3.01
CA MET A 274 -20.33 -3.95 -2.41
C MET A 274 -21.10 -4.95 -1.56
#